data_AF-A0A2N2JVB0-F1
#
_entry.id   AF-A0A2N2JVB0-F1
#
_cell.length_a   1.000
_cell.length_b   1.000
_cell.length_c   1.000
_cell.angle_alpha   90.00
_cell.angle_beta   90.00
_cell.angle_gamma   90.00
#
_symmetry.space_group_name_H-M   'P 1'
#
loop_
_entity.id
_entity.type
_entity.pdbx_description
1 polymer ?
#
loop_
_entity_poly.entity_id
_entity_poly.type
_entity_poly.pdbx_seq_one_letter_code
_entity_poly.pdbx_strand_id
1 'polypeptide(L)' 'RGRPAVIPPDQTQLVSTFADPVPQALILTAIVIGFGVLAFTVVLIRRTYKTLNTDDLDQLQMTDSIHPKNGE' A
#
# COMPACT_ATOMS: atom_id res chain seq x y z
N ARG A 1 -19.26 18.04 12.19
CA ARG A 1 -19.05 16.81 11.39
C ARG A 1 -20.03 16.87 10.22
N GLY A 2 -19.56 17.10 9.00
CA GLY A 2 -20.41 17.13 7.80
C GLY A 2 -20.85 15.72 7.42
N ARG A 3 -22.08 15.57 6.96
CA ARG A 3 -22.56 14.29 6.41
C ARG A 3 -21.92 14.07 5.03
N PRO A 4 -21.71 12.82 4.59
CA PRO A 4 -21.22 12.54 3.23
C PRO A 4 -22.10 13.22 2.19
N ALA A 5 -21.51 13.78 1.14
CA ALA A 5 -22.22 14.48 0.06
C ALA A 5 -22.98 13.50 -0.86
N VAL A 6 -23.99 12.84 -0.31
CA VAL A 6 -24.88 11.89 -0.99
C VAL A 6 -26.23 12.57 -1.16
N ILE A 7 -26.72 12.66 -2.40
CA ILE A 7 -28.04 13.22 -2.71
C ILE A 7 -29.09 12.12 -2.49
N PRO A 8 -30.08 12.33 -1.58
CA PRO A 8 -31.21 11.43 -1.43
C PRO A 8 -32.03 11.34 -2.73
N PRO A 9 -32.65 10.18 -3.04
CA PRO A 9 -33.40 9.99 -4.29
C PRO A 9 -34.64 10.89 -4.44
N ASP A 10 -35.13 11.47 -3.35
CA ASP A 10 -36.25 12.43 -3.30
C ASP A 10 -35.81 13.90 -3.48
N GLN A 11 -34.51 14.17 -3.61
CA GLN A 11 -33.94 15.51 -3.70
C GLN A 11 -33.09 15.69 -4.95
N THR A 12 -33.11 16.89 -5.53
CA THR A 12 -32.30 17.26 -6.71
C THR A 12 -31.08 18.09 -6.33
N GLN A 13 -30.98 18.56 -5.08
CA GLN A 13 -29.90 19.40 -4.61
C GLN A 13 -29.52 19.07 -3.16
N LEU A 14 -28.30 19.42 -2.79
CA LEU A 14 -27.76 19.29 -1.44
C LEU A 14 -28.34 20.40 -0.55
N VAL A 15 -29.25 20.06 0.37
CA VAL A 15 -30.02 21.03 1.19
C VAL A 15 -29.30 21.42 2.50
N SER A 16 -28.18 20.79 2.84
CA SER A 16 -27.48 20.98 4.14
C SER A 16 -25.96 21.16 3.98
N THR A 17 -25.25 21.50 5.06
CA THR A 17 -23.78 21.53 5.07
C THR A 17 -23.21 20.10 4.98
N PHE A 18 -22.55 19.79 3.85
CA PHE A 18 -21.88 18.50 3.61
C PHE A 18 -20.36 18.59 3.81
N ALA A 19 -19.71 17.44 3.97
CA ALA A 19 -18.25 17.36 3.96
C ALA A 19 -17.69 17.70 2.57
N ASP A 20 -16.51 18.34 2.52
CA ASP A 20 -15.79 18.59 1.28
C ASP A 20 -15.38 17.26 0.62
N PRO A 21 -15.84 16.97 -0.62
CA PRO A 21 -15.51 15.73 -1.30
C PRO A 21 -14.04 15.61 -1.70
N VAL A 22 -13.29 16.72 -1.83
CA VAL A 22 -11.91 16.70 -2.33
C VAL A 22 -10.97 15.99 -1.35
N PRO A 23 -10.85 16.41 -0.07
CA PRO A 23 -10.03 15.66 0.89
C PRO A 23 -10.51 14.22 1.08
N GLN A 24 -11.83 13.98 0.99
CA GLN A 24 -12.41 12.67 1.20
C GLN A 24 -12.02 11.67 0.10
N ALA A 25 -12.04 12.09 -1.17
CA ALA A 25 -11.59 11.27 -2.29
C ALA A 25 -10.09 10.96 -2.24
N LEU A 26 -9.27 11.93 -1.83
CA LEU A 26 -7.83 11.73 -1.68
C LEU A 26 -7.50 10.72 -0.59
N ILE A 27 -8.20 10.76 0.55
CA ILE A 27 -8.02 9.79 1.64
C ILE A 27 -8.43 8.39 1.19
N LEU A 28 -9.58 8.23 0.54
CA LEU A 28 -10.01 6.92 0.02
C LEU A 28 -9.00 6.34 -0.97
N THR A 29 -8.46 7.17 -1.84
CA THR A 29 -7.43 6.79 -2.82
C THR A 29 -6.16 6.31 -2.11
N ALA A 30 -5.69 7.06 -1.10
CA ALA A 30 -4.52 6.68 -0.31
C ALA A 30 -4.73 5.36 0.43
N ILE A 31 -5.91 5.12 0.99
CA ILE A 31 -6.25 3.86 1.68
C ILE A 31 -6.16 2.67 0.71
N VAL A 32 -6.75 2.78 -0.48
CA VAL A 32 -6.76 1.68 -1.45
C VAL A 32 -5.36 1.39 -1.99
N ILE A 33 -4.58 2.43 -2.30
CA ILE A 33 -3.19 2.26 -2.73
C ILE A 33 -2.36 1.61 -1.61
N GLY A 34 -2.48 2.10 -0.38
CA GLY A 34 -1.77 1.55 0.77
C GLY A 34 -2.12 0.08 1.03
N PHE A 35 -3.40 -0.27 0.93
CA PHE A 35 -3.85 -1.65 1.05
C PHE A 35 -3.27 -2.54 -0.07
N GLY A 36 -3.25 -2.06 -1.32
CA GLY A 36 -2.66 -2.79 -2.44
C GLY A 36 -1.17 -3.08 -2.25
N VAL A 37 -0.39 -2.06 -1.85
CA VAL A 37 1.04 -2.21 -1.56
C VAL A 37 1.25 -3.16 -0.38
N LEU A 38 0.48 -3.04 0.70
CA LEU A 38 0.59 -3.93 1.86
C LEU A 38 0.31 -5.39 1.49
N ALA A 39 -0.79 -5.65 0.77
CA ALA A 39 -1.15 -7.00 0.33
C ALA A 39 -0.07 -7.61 -0.57
N PHE A 40 0.46 -6.81 -1.50
CA PHE A 40 1.56 -7.23 -2.37
C PHE A 40 2.82 -7.58 -1.57
N THR A 41 3.24 -6.71 -0.64
CA THR A 41 4.42 -6.92 0.20
C THR A 41 4.31 -8.20 1.03
N VAL A 42 3.14 -8.47 1.63
CA VAL A 42 2.91 -9.71 2.40
C VAL A 42 3.07 -10.96 1.53
N VAL A 43 2.51 -10.94 0.31
CA VAL A 43 2.67 -12.05 -0.63
C VAL A 43 4.11 -12.21 -1.08
N LEU A 44 4.80 -11.10 -1.32
CA LEU A 44 6.21 -11.09 -1.70
C LEU A 44 7.09 -11.70 -0.62
N ILE A 45 6.97 -11.25 0.64
CA ILE A 45 7.71 -11.81 1.78
C ILE A 45 7.47 -13.32 1.89
N ARG A 46 6.20 -13.75 1.80
CA ARG A 46 5.88 -15.18 1.86
C ARG A 46 6.54 -15.97 0.73
N ARG A 47 6.59 -15.42 -0.48
CA ARG A 47 7.25 -16.08 -1.61
C ARG A 47 8.77 -16.11 -1.42
N THR A 48 9.38 -15.02 -0.98
CA THR A 48 10.81 -14.93 -0.67
C THR A 48 11.20 -15.98 0.36
N TYR A 49 10.46 -16.07 1.47
CA TYR A 49 10.71 -17.06 2.51
C TYR A 49 10.56 -18.49 2.00
N LYS A 50 9.55 -18.78 1.17
CA LYS A 50 9.39 -20.12 0.57
C LYS A 50 10.53 -20.52 -0.36
N THR A 51 11.13 -19.55 -1.06
CA THR A 51 12.19 -19.79 -2.03
C THR A 51 13.56 -19.89 -1.36
N LEU A 52 13.82 -19.04 -0.37
CA LEU A 52 15.14 -18.87 0.24
C LEU A 52 15.24 -19.51 1.64
N ASN A 53 14.11 -19.89 2.25
CA ASN A 53 13.98 -20.41 3.62
C ASN A 53 14.60 -19.50 4.70
N THR A 54 14.80 -18.22 4.37
CA THR A 54 15.31 -17.21 5.29
C THR A 54 14.58 -15.89 5.06
N ASP A 55 14.34 -15.16 6.13
CA ASP A 55 13.85 -13.78 6.16
C ASP A 55 14.94 -12.78 6.58
N ASP A 56 16.15 -13.28 6.87
CA ASP A 56 17.32 -12.48 7.21
C ASP A 56 17.81 -11.69 5.99
N LEU A 57 17.71 -10.36 6.08
CA LEU A 57 18.06 -9.45 4.99
C LEU A 57 19.55 -9.53 4.62
N ASP A 58 20.44 -9.85 5.57
CA ASP A 58 21.87 -9.97 5.30
C ASP A 58 22.16 -11.20 4.43
N GLN A 59 21.32 -12.24 4.54
CA GLN A 59 21.42 -13.45 3.72
C GLN A 59 20.80 -13.29 2.32
N LEU A 60 20.07 -12.19 2.06
CA LEU A 60 19.46 -11.89 0.76
C LEU A 60 20.43 -11.23 -0.24
N GLN A 61 21.74 -11.19 0.05
CA GLN A 61 22.78 -10.53 -0.77
C GLN A 61 23.43 -11.42 -1.85
N MET A 62 22.77 -12.50 -2.27
CA MET A 62 23.31 -13.48 -3.24
C MET A 62 23.78 -12.85 -4.57
N THR A 63 23.24 -11.68 -4.95
CA THR A 63 23.62 -10.96 -6.17
C THR A 63 24.81 -10.00 -5.97
N ASP A 64 25.06 -9.54 -4.74
CA ASP A 64 26.04 -8.49 -4.40
C ASP A 64 27.40 -9.05 -3.98
N SER A 65 27.60 -10.37 -4.06
CA SER A 65 28.87 -11.02 -3.74
C SER A 65 29.95 -10.63 -4.76
N ILE A 66 30.66 -9.53 -4.51
CA ILE A 66 31.91 -9.23 -5.22
C ILE A 66 32.95 -10.26 -4.75
N HIS A 67 33.26 -11.23 -5.60
CA HIS A 67 34.34 -12.20 -5.39
C HIS A 67 35.63 -11.45 -5.00
N PRO A 68 36.15 -11.61 -3.76
CA PRO A 68 37.49 -11.11 -3.46
C PRO A 68 38.47 -11.95 -4.28
N LYS A 69 39.23 -11.30 -5.16
CA LYS A 69 40.37 -11.93 -5.84
C LYS A 69 41.39 -12.32 -4.77
N ASN A 70 41.46 -13.61 -4.46
CA ASN A 70 42.53 -14.19 -3.66
C ASN A 70 43.87 -13.81 -4.29
N GLY A 71 44.67 -13.09 -3.53
CA GLY A 71 46.01 -12.62 -3.89
C GLY A 71 46.87 -12.54 -2.64
N GLU A 72 47.00 -13.69 -1.97
CA GLU A 72 48.25 -14.12 -1.31
C GLU A 72 48.66 -15.45 -1.95
#